data_AF-A0A9C8H5F7-F1
#
_entry.id   AF-A0A9C8H5F7-F1
#
_cell.length_a   1.000
_cell.length_b   1.000
_cell.length_c   1.000
_cell.angle_alpha   90.00
_cell.angle_beta   90.00
_cell.angle_gamma   90.00
#
_symmetry.space_group_name_H-M   'P 1'
#
loop_
_entity.id
_entity.type
_entity.pdbx_description
1 polymer ?
#
loop_
_entity_poly.entity_id
_entity_poly.type
_entity_poly.pdbx_seq_one_letter_code
_entity_poly.pdbx_strand_id
1 'polypeptide(L)'
;MPNLTLKELFRPTILLALALMAVIVMMILPMPAWVLDIGLAASFAIAILIFTVTLFIERPLDFSAFPTVLLAAVMLRLSLNVSSTKLIIGQGHTGTGAAGDVIEGFAMFVMGGSVFLGLVVFAVLMIVNFIVITKGAGRMAEVGARFALDGMPGKQLAIDSDMAAGAIDH
;
A
#
# COMPACT_ATOMS: atom_id res chain seq x y z
N MET A 1 -6.56 25.20 27.82
CA MET A 1 -5.92 24.61 26.62
C MET A 1 -5.63 23.16 26.97
N PRO A 2 -6.20 22.16 26.28
CA PRO A 2 -5.98 20.77 26.68
C PRO A 2 -4.51 20.44 26.42
N ASN A 3 -3.80 20.04 27.48
CA ASN A 3 -2.40 19.66 27.40
C ASN A 3 -2.32 18.32 26.64
N LEU A 4 -2.06 18.40 25.32
CA LEU A 4 -1.72 17.25 24.48
C LEU A 4 -0.52 16.55 25.12
N THR A 5 -0.81 15.44 25.81
CA THR A 5 0.21 14.65 26.49
C THR A 5 0.89 13.76 25.45
N LEU A 6 2.22 13.69 25.41
CA LEU A 6 3.00 12.88 24.45
C LEU A 6 2.53 11.42 24.32
N LYS A 7 1.91 10.88 25.38
CA LYS A 7 1.30 9.53 25.40
C LYS A 7 -0.02 9.43 24.61
N GLU A 8 -0.80 10.51 24.52
CA GLU A 8 -2.03 10.55 23.72
C GLU A 8 -1.72 10.66 22.23
N LEU A 9 -0.63 11.37 21.86
CA LEU A 9 -0.16 11.44 20.47
C LEU A 9 0.18 10.06 19.88
N PHE A 10 0.60 9.12 20.73
CA PHE A 10 0.95 7.74 20.35
C PHE A 10 -0.24 6.78 20.27
N ARG A 11 -1.50 7.24 20.39
CA ARG A 11 -2.65 6.37 20.10
C ARG A 11 -2.71 6.07 18.60
N PRO A 12 -2.90 4.80 18.19
CA PRO A 12 -2.97 4.40 16.78
C PRO A 12 -3.97 5.20 15.95
N THR A 13 -5.11 5.58 16.54
CA THR A 13 -6.14 6.41 15.91
C THR A 13 -5.68 7.84 15.64
N ILE A 14 -4.94 8.46 16.56
CA ILE A 14 -4.39 9.82 16.38
C ILE A 14 -3.24 9.77 15.36
N LEU A 15 -2.41 8.73 15.41
CA LEU A 15 -1.32 8.51 14.47
C LEU A 15 -1.83 8.27 13.05
N LEU A 16 -2.92 7.50 12.89
CA LEU A 16 -3.62 7.31 11.63
C LEU A 16 -4.25 8.62 11.12
N ALA A 17 -4.92 9.38 11.99
CA ALA A 17 -5.52 10.67 11.64
C ALA A 17 -4.46 11.69 11.20
N LEU A 18 -3.31 11.71 11.87
CA LEU A 18 -2.20 12.60 11.56
C LEU A 18 -1.50 12.18 10.26
N ALA A 19 -1.35 10.87 10.01
CA ALA A 19 -0.87 10.34 8.73
C ALA A 19 -1.82 10.68 7.57
N LEU A 20 -3.13 10.53 7.78
CA LEU A 20 -4.16 10.95 6.82
C LEU A 20 -4.08 12.45 6.53
N MET A 21 -3.90 13.27 7.57
CA MET A 21 -3.73 14.71 7.41
C MET A 21 -2.46 15.04 6.62
N ALA A 22 -1.35 14.38 6.91
CA ALA A 22 -0.10 14.54 6.17
C ALA A 22 -0.25 14.16 4.70
N VAL A 23 -0.97 13.08 4.38
CA VAL A 23 -1.30 12.66 3.00
C VAL A 23 -2.08 13.76 2.27
N ILE A 24 -3.12 14.33 2.89
CA ILE A 24 -3.94 15.40 2.30
C ILE A 24 -3.09 16.66 2.06
N VAL A 25 -2.27 17.05 3.03
CA VAL A 25 -1.36 18.19 2.93
C VAL A 25 -0.35 17.99 1.80
N MET A 26 0.23 16.79 1.68
CA MET A 26 1.10 16.40 0.56
C MET A 26 0.43 16.50 -0.81
N MET A 27 -0.88 16.27 -0.88
CA MET A 27 -1.65 16.36 -2.11
C MET A 27 -1.91 17.82 -2.53
N ILE A 28 -2.24 18.67 -1.56
CA ILE A 28 -2.66 20.06 -1.79
C ILE A 28 -1.46 21.00 -1.99
N LEU A 29 -0.44 20.92 -1.14
CA LEU A 29 0.74 21.78 -1.23
C LEU A 29 1.71 21.29 -2.32
N PRO A 30 2.41 22.18 -3.04
CA PRO A 30 3.54 21.81 -3.88
C PRO A 30 4.67 21.30 -2.97
N MET A 31 5.00 20.02 -3.10
CA MET A 31 6.07 19.39 -2.33
C MET A 31 7.43 19.68 -2.99
N PRO A 32 8.46 20.06 -2.23
CA PRO A 32 9.79 20.20 -2.78
C PRO A 32 10.38 18.81 -3.11
N ALA A 33 11.20 18.74 -4.16
CA ALA A 33 11.76 17.49 -4.68
C ALA A 33 12.51 16.65 -3.62
N TRP A 34 13.26 17.31 -2.72
CA TRP A 34 14.01 16.62 -1.66
C TRP A 34 13.12 15.85 -0.66
N VAL A 35 11.91 16.35 -0.37
CA VAL A 35 10.95 15.64 0.51
C VAL A 35 10.43 14.39 -0.20
N LEU A 36 10.20 14.49 -1.50
CA LEU A 36 9.76 13.37 -2.32
C LEU A 36 10.83 12.27 -2.37
N ASP A 37 12.10 12.64 -2.54
CA ASP A 37 13.21 11.68 -2.57
C ASP A 37 13.36 10.92 -1.25
N ILE A 38 13.31 11.63 -0.11
CA ILE A 38 13.32 11.00 1.22
C ILE A 38 12.10 10.08 1.39
N GLY A 39 10.93 10.54 0.98
CA GLY A 39 9.69 9.76 1.05
C GLY A 39 9.75 8.48 0.21
N LEU A 40 10.25 8.56 -1.02
CA LEU A 40 10.43 7.42 -1.90
C LEU A 40 11.46 6.42 -1.34
N ALA A 41 12.59 6.91 -0.85
CA ALA A 41 13.59 6.07 -0.18
C ALA A 41 13.00 5.35 1.04
N ALA A 42 12.24 6.05 1.87
CA ALA A 42 11.54 5.46 3.02
C ALA A 42 10.49 4.42 2.58
N SER A 43 9.72 4.70 1.52
CA SER A 43 8.75 3.76 0.95
C SER A 43 9.40 2.46 0.48
N PHE A 44 10.55 2.55 -0.20
CA PHE A 44 11.33 1.36 -0.59
C PHE A 44 11.90 0.62 0.61
N ALA A 45 12.47 1.32 1.59
CA ALA A 45 13.00 0.72 2.81
C ALA A 45 11.92 -0.04 3.61
N ILE A 46 10.75 0.57 3.81
CA ILE A 46 9.62 -0.07 4.48
C ILE A 46 9.11 -1.27 3.67
N ALA A 47 9.02 -1.16 2.34
CA ALA A 47 8.58 -2.28 1.50
C ALA A 47 9.53 -3.48 1.59
N ILE A 48 10.84 -3.24 1.56
CA ILE A 48 11.87 -4.29 1.72
C ILE A 48 11.81 -4.86 3.13
N LEU A 49 11.67 -4.02 4.17
CA LEU A 49 11.53 -4.46 5.55
C LEU A 49 10.32 -5.39 5.73
N ILE A 50 9.15 -4.99 5.24
CA ILE A 50 7.93 -5.83 5.28
C ILE A 50 8.19 -7.13 4.53
N PHE A 51 8.78 -7.09 3.34
CA PHE A 51 9.07 -8.27 2.54
C PHE A 51 10.00 -9.25 3.28
N THR A 52 11.10 -8.76 3.85
CA THR A 52 12.03 -9.55 4.65
C THR A 52 11.32 -10.16 5.86
N VAL A 53 10.59 -9.36 6.65
CA VAL A 53 9.84 -9.85 7.81
C VAL A 53 8.85 -10.95 7.40
N THR A 54 8.15 -10.80 6.28
CA THR A 54 7.19 -11.80 5.79
C THR A 54 7.84 -13.10 5.33
N LEU A 55 9.07 -13.06 4.79
CA LEU A 55 9.78 -14.27 4.36
C LEU A 55 10.30 -15.11 5.54
N PHE A 56 10.63 -14.46 6.65
CA PHE A 56 11.22 -15.12 7.83
C PHE A 56 10.20 -15.47 8.91
N ILE A 57 8.90 -15.26 8.67
CA ILE A 57 7.87 -15.52 9.68
C ILE A 57 7.42 -16.99 9.64
N GLU A 58 7.48 -17.68 10.77
CA GLU A 58 7.11 -19.09 10.87
C GLU A 58 5.58 -19.27 11.08
N ARG A 59 4.93 -18.33 11.76
CA ARG A 59 3.49 -18.35 12.02
C ARG A 59 2.83 -17.00 11.69
N PRO A 60 1.76 -16.96 10.90
CA PRO A 60 1.07 -15.71 10.55
C PRO A 60 0.56 -14.90 11.76
N LEU A 61 0.25 -15.57 12.88
CA LEU A 61 -0.21 -14.94 14.12
C LEU A 61 0.88 -14.08 14.80
N ASP A 62 2.16 -14.38 14.55
CA ASP A 62 3.28 -13.62 15.13
C ASP A 62 3.37 -12.21 14.52
N PHE A 63 2.76 -12.01 13.35
CA PHE A 63 2.60 -10.69 12.73
C PHE A 63 1.19 -10.11 12.89
N SER A 64 0.66 -10.10 14.11
CA SER A 64 -0.65 -9.48 14.39
C SER A 64 -0.74 -7.99 13.98
N ALA A 65 0.39 -7.28 13.90
CA ALA A 65 0.48 -5.90 13.41
C ALA A 65 0.51 -5.75 11.88
N PHE A 66 0.54 -6.86 11.12
CA PHE A 66 0.67 -6.85 9.66
C PHE A 66 -0.34 -5.95 8.95
N PRO A 67 -1.66 -6.03 9.22
CA PRO A 67 -2.65 -5.23 8.49
C PRO A 67 -2.46 -3.73 8.70
N THR A 68 -2.09 -3.31 9.91
CA THR A 68 -1.88 -1.90 10.25
C THR A 68 -0.61 -1.36 9.59
N VAL A 69 0.48 -2.13 9.59
CA VAL A 69 1.73 -1.77 8.90
C VAL A 69 1.51 -1.67 7.39
N LEU A 70 0.80 -2.63 6.81
CA LEU A 70 0.46 -2.64 5.40
C LEU A 70 -0.40 -1.42 5.03
N LEU A 71 -1.42 -1.11 5.83
CA LEU A 71 -2.26 0.09 5.64
C LEU A 71 -1.42 1.37 5.66
N ALA A 72 -0.54 1.52 6.65
CA ALA A 72 0.35 2.69 6.74
C ALA A 72 1.28 2.81 5.52
N ALA A 73 1.89 1.70 5.07
CA ALA A 73 2.76 1.68 3.92
C ALA A 73 2.02 2.02 2.60
N VAL A 74 0.80 1.51 2.44
CA VAL A 74 -0.05 1.81 1.28
C VAL A 74 -0.45 3.29 1.27
N MET A 75 -0.83 3.85 2.41
CA MET A 75 -1.18 5.27 2.53
C MET A 75 0.00 6.19 2.17
N LEU A 76 1.20 5.88 2.66
CA LEU A 76 2.43 6.58 2.29
C LEU A 76 2.70 6.47 0.78
N ARG A 77 2.56 5.28 0.19
CA ARG A 77 2.73 5.09 -1.26
C ARG A 77 1.73 5.92 -2.06
N LEU A 78 0.48 5.97 -1.62
CA LEU A 78 -0.56 6.75 -2.28
C LEU A 78 -0.23 8.24 -2.28
N SER A 79 0.17 8.82 -1.14
CA SER A 79 0.55 10.24 -1.09
C SER A 79 1.74 10.55 -1.98
N LEU A 80 2.79 9.73 -1.93
CA LEU A 80 4.00 9.96 -2.71
C LEU A 80 3.73 9.88 -4.21
N ASN A 81 2.88 8.94 -4.67
CA ASN A 81 2.53 8.83 -6.08
C ASN A 81 1.71 10.03 -6.59
N VAL A 82 0.80 10.57 -5.76
CA VAL A 82 0.04 11.76 -6.16
C VAL A 82 0.92 13.00 -6.16
N SER A 83 1.76 13.18 -5.13
CA SER A 83 2.70 14.30 -5.05
C SER A 83 3.75 14.24 -6.17
N SER A 84 4.30 13.07 -6.49
CA SER A 84 5.27 12.90 -7.58
C SER A 84 4.65 13.23 -8.93
N THR A 85 3.45 12.73 -9.21
CA THR A 85 2.74 13.01 -10.47
C THR A 85 2.50 14.50 -10.65
N LYS A 86 2.06 15.19 -9.58
CA LYS A 86 1.87 16.65 -9.60
C LYS A 86 3.17 17.40 -9.84
N LEU A 87 4.26 16.99 -9.19
CA LEU A 87 5.58 17.60 -9.37
C LEU A 87 6.10 17.41 -10.81
N ILE A 88 5.98 16.19 -11.34
CA ILE A 88 6.37 15.84 -12.72
C ILE A 88 5.56 16.65 -13.74
N ILE A 89 4.24 16.76 -13.58
CA ILE A 89 3.39 17.50 -14.53
C ILE A 89 3.58 19.02 -14.36
N GLY A 90 3.68 19.51 -13.13
CA GLY A 90 3.75 20.94 -12.81
C GLY A 90 5.11 21.55 -13.11
N GLN A 91 6.20 20.86 -12.77
CA GLN A 91 7.57 21.37 -12.91
C GLN A 91 8.38 20.64 -13.97
N GLY A 92 7.87 19.60 -14.62
CA GLY A 92 8.60 18.85 -15.66
C GLY A 92 9.07 19.68 -16.87
N HIS A 93 8.50 20.87 -17.08
CA HIS A 93 8.98 21.82 -18.10
C HIS A 93 10.30 22.53 -17.73
N THR A 94 10.73 22.46 -16.47
CA THR A 94 11.96 23.13 -15.97
C THR A 94 13.23 22.27 -16.10
N GLY A 95 13.11 21.00 -16.51
CA GLY A 95 14.23 20.08 -16.74
C GLY A 95 13.98 18.67 -16.18
N THR A 96 14.91 17.75 -16.44
CA THR A 96 14.81 16.33 -16.03
C THR A 96 14.91 16.13 -14.51
N GLY A 97 15.62 17.02 -13.80
CA GLY A 97 15.77 16.99 -12.34
C GLY A 97 14.61 17.61 -11.56
N ALA A 98 13.58 18.14 -12.24
CA ALA A 98 12.44 18.78 -11.57
C ALA A 98 11.57 17.81 -10.74
N ALA A 99 11.68 16.51 -11.03
CA ALA A 99 10.91 15.46 -10.37
C ALA A 99 11.58 14.89 -9.11
N GLY A 100 12.85 15.21 -8.84
CA GLY A 100 13.66 14.61 -7.76
C GLY A 100 14.72 13.63 -8.28
N ASP A 101 15.80 13.50 -7.51
CA ASP A 101 17.00 12.75 -7.89
C ASP A 101 16.74 11.24 -7.96
N VAL A 102 15.85 10.73 -7.10
CA VAL A 102 15.50 9.30 -7.08
C VAL A 102 14.71 8.93 -8.33
N ILE A 103 13.77 9.79 -8.75
CA ILE A 103 12.96 9.55 -9.95
C ILE A 103 13.82 9.71 -11.20
N GLU A 104 14.65 10.74 -11.28
CA GLU A 104 15.56 10.95 -12.42
C GLU A 104 16.56 9.80 -12.57
N GLY A 105 17.19 9.38 -11.47
CA GLY A 105 18.11 8.25 -11.46
C GLY A 105 17.44 6.94 -11.89
N PHE A 106 16.23 6.67 -11.39
CA PHE A 106 15.47 5.48 -11.77
C PHE A 106 15.04 5.53 -13.25
N ALA A 107 14.63 6.71 -13.74
CA ALA A 107 14.26 6.90 -15.13
C ALA A 107 15.47 6.68 -16.06
N MET A 108 16.64 7.23 -15.72
CA MET A 108 17.87 7.04 -16.48
C MET A 108 18.31 5.56 -16.50
N PHE A 109 18.19 4.87 -15.37
CA PHE A 109 18.47 3.44 -15.25
C PHE A 109 17.54 2.59 -16.12
N VAL A 110 16.23 2.85 -16.10
CA VAL A 110 15.24 2.10 -16.87
C VAL A 110 15.32 2.39 -18.37
N MET A 111 15.57 3.65 -18.76
CA MET A 111 15.65 4.05 -20.16
C MET A 111 16.96 3.63 -20.83
N GLY A 112 18.03 3.36 -20.07
CA GLY A 112 19.33 2.96 -20.63
C GLY A 112 19.88 3.97 -21.64
N GLY A 113 19.53 5.25 -21.50
CA GLY A 113 19.89 6.31 -22.44
C GLY A 113 19.03 6.44 -23.70
N SER A 114 18.00 5.59 -23.90
CA SER A 114 17.07 5.70 -25.03
C SER A 114 15.62 5.83 -24.59
N VAL A 115 14.94 6.88 -25.06
CA VAL A 115 13.52 7.10 -24.78
C VAL A 115 12.65 5.96 -25.33
N PHE A 116 13.08 5.35 -26.45
CA PHE A 116 12.37 4.21 -27.04
C PHE A 116 12.34 2.99 -26.11
N LEU A 117 13.48 2.61 -25.51
CA LEU A 117 13.53 1.53 -24.51
C LEU A 117 12.62 1.86 -23.33
N GLY A 118 12.65 3.11 -22.85
CA GLY A 118 11.76 3.61 -21.81
C GLY A 118 10.28 3.39 -22.12
N LEU A 119 9.85 3.74 -23.33
CA LEU A 119 8.46 3.59 -23.76
C LEU A 119 8.03 2.11 -23.86
N VAL A 120 8.92 1.25 -24.33
CA VAL A 120 8.69 -0.20 -24.37
C VAL A 120 8.54 -0.77 -22.96
N VAL A 121 9.46 -0.44 -22.04
CA VAL A 121 9.37 -0.89 -20.64
C VAL A 121 8.11 -0.35 -19.96
N PHE A 122 7.77 0.91 -20.18
CA PHE A 122 6.55 1.51 -19.67
C PHE A 122 5.29 0.77 -20.16
N ALA A 123 5.22 0.43 -21.45
CA ALA A 123 4.11 -0.35 -22.00
C ALA A 123 4.00 -1.74 -21.37
N VAL A 124 5.13 -2.44 -21.19
CA VAL A 124 5.16 -3.75 -20.51
C VAL A 124 4.67 -3.63 -19.08
N LEU A 125 5.16 -2.65 -18.31
CA LEU A 125 4.73 -2.42 -16.94
C LEU A 125 3.24 -2.08 -16.86
N MET A 126 2.73 -1.24 -17.77
CA MET A 126 1.30 -0.92 -17.86
C MET A 126 0.45 -2.16 -18.11
N ILE A 127 0.87 -3.01 -19.06
CA ILE A 127 0.18 -4.27 -19.39
C ILE A 127 0.17 -5.21 -18.18
N VAL A 128 1.30 -5.40 -17.52
CA VAL A 128 1.39 -6.25 -16.32
C VAL A 128 0.50 -5.69 -15.20
N ASN A 129 0.58 -4.39 -14.94
CA ASN A 129 -0.20 -3.74 -13.89
C ASN A 129 -1.71 -3.84 -14.15
N PHE A 130 -2.17 -3.60 -15.38
CA PHE A 130 -3.59 -3.56 -15.68
C PHE A 130 -4.17 -4.94 -16.00
N ILE A 131 -3.50 -5.75 -16.82
CA ILE A 131 -4.04 -7.04 -17.27
C ILE A 131 -3.75 -8.14 -16.25
N VAL A 132 -2.50 -8.29 -15.81
CA VAL A 132 -2.09 -9.44 -14.97
C VAL A 132 -2.58 -9.27 -13.54
N ILE A 133 -2.35 -8.12 -12.92
CA ILE A 133 -2.74 -7.90 -11.52
C ILE A 133 -4.27 -7.85 -11.40
N THR A 134 -4.97 -7.09 -12.24
CA THR A 134 -6.43 -6.97 -12.15
C THR A 134 -7.14 -8.28 -12.44
N LYS A 135 -6.76 -9.03 -13.50
CA LYS A 135 -7.35 -10.35 -13.76
C LYS A 135 -6.94 -11.38 -12.70
N GLY A 136 -5.72 -11.30 -12.19
CA GLY A 136 -5.24 -12.14 -11.09
C GLY A 136 -6.07 -11.93 -9.82
N ALA A 137 -6.30 -10.67 -9.43
CA ALA A 137 -7.12 -10.30 -8.28
C ALA A 137 -8.57 -10.79 -8.43
N GLY A 138 -9.16 -10.68 -9.62
CA GLY A 138 -10.50 -11.20 -9.90
C GLY A 138 -10.62 -12.70 -9.66
N ARG A 139 -9.65 -13.49 -10.14
CA ARG A 139 -9.63 -14.95 -9.90
C ARG A 139 -9.44 -15.31 -8.43
N MET A 140 -8.63 -14.55 -7.70
CA MET A 140 -8.45 -14.76 -6.26
C MET A 140 -9.72 -14.41 -5.47
N ALA A 141 -10.45 -13.37 -5.89
CA ALA A 141 -11.73 -12.98 -5.28
C ALA A 141 -12.82 -14.04 -5.51
N GLU A 142 -12.89 -14.64 -6.71
CA GLU A 142 -13.80 -15.75 -7.03
C GLU A 142 -13.54 -16.96 -6.11
N VAL A 143 -12.27 -17.34 -5.96
CA VAL A 143 -11.88 -18.46 -5.10
C VAL A 143 -12.16 -18.15 -3.63
N GLY A 144 -11.92 -16.93 -3.16
CA GLY A 144 -12.26 -16.51 -1.80
C GLY A 144 -13.77 -16.56 -1.51
N ALA A 145 -14.60 -16.11 -2.46
CA ALA A 145 -16.05 -16.21 -2.35
C ALA A 145 -16.52 -17.66 -2.34
N ARG A 146 -15.90 -18.51 -3.16
CA ARG A 146 -16.21 -19.95 -3.17
C ARG A 146 -15.82 -20.63 -1.86
N PHE A 147 -14.67 -20.31 -1.27
CA PHE A 147 -14.31 -20.81 0.05
C PHE A 147 -15.24 -20.34 1.16
N ALA A 148 -15.74 -19.09 1.08
CA ALA A 148 -16.75 -18.61 2.01
C ALA A 148 -18.09 -19.36 1.86
N LEU A 149 -18.50 -19.67 0.63
CA LEU A 149 -19.68 -20.47 0.32
C LEU A 149 -19.53 -21.94 0.76
N ASP A 150 -18.40 -22.57 0.44
CA ASP A 150 -18.09 -23.96 0.80
C ASP A 150 -17.96 -24.14 2.32
N GLY A 151 -17.70 -23.07 3.08
CA GLY A 151 -17.69 -23.07 4.55
C GLY A 151 -19.07 -22.95 5.21
N MET A 152 -20.14 -22.59 4.48
CA MET A 152 -21.49 -22.43 5.06
C MET A 152 -22.10 -23.74 5.59
N PRO A 153 -22.00 -24.89 4.89
CA PRO A 153 -22.49 -26.17 5.42
C PRO A 153 -21.81 -26.57 6.73
N GLY A 154 -20.52 -26.27 6.91
CA GLY A 154 -19.81 -26.54 8.16
C GLY A 154 -20.34 -25.71 9.33
N LYS A 155 -20.72 -24.46 9.09
CA LYS A 155 -21.40 -23.63 10.10
C LYS A 155 -22.82 -24.12 10.39
N GLN A 156 -23.53 -24.61 9.39
CA GLN A 156 -24.87 -25.19 9.58
C GLN A 156 -24.81 -26.50 10.37
N LEU A 157 -23.84 -27.37 10.11
CA LEU A 157 -23.57 -28.59 10.89
C LEU A 157 -23.24 -28.30 12.35
N ALA A 158 -22.48 -27.21 12.62
CA ALA A 158 -22.21 -26.78 13.99
C ALA A 158 -23.49 -26.33 14.72
N ILE A 159 -24.37 -25.58 14.03
CA ILE A 159 -25.66 -25.16 14.58
C ILE A 159 -26.58 -26.38 14.81
N ASP A 160 -26.63 -27.32 13.87
CA ASP A 160 -27.41 -28.55 14.01
C ASP A 160 -26.89 -29.40 15.18
N SER A 161 -25.57 -29.46 15.39
CA SER A 161 -24.98 -30.15 16.54
C SER A 161 -25.27 -29.45 17.87
N ASP A 162 -25.29 -28.11 17.90
CA ASP A 162 -25.62 -27.34 19.10
C ASP A 162 -27.12 -27.44 19.45
N MET A 163 -27.99 -27.46 18.44
CA MET A 163 -29.42 -27.79 18.59
C MET A 163 -29.63 -29.20 19.13
N ALA A 164 -28.94 -30.21 18.56
CA ALA A 164 -29.05 -31.60 19.01
C ALA A 164 -28.47 -31.82 20.43
N ALA A 165 -27.49 -31.02 20.84
CA ALA A 165 -26.91 -31.02 22.18
C ALA A 165 -27.75 -30.25 23.22
N GLY A 166 -28.84 -29.59 22.81
CA GLY A 166 -29.71 -28.81 23.69
C GLY A 166 -29.12 -27.47 24.15
N ALA A 167 -28.09 -26.96 23.47
CA ALA A 167 -27.50 -25.65 23.76
C ALA A 167 -28.33 -24.50 23.19
N ILE A 168 -29.20 -24.79 22.22
CA ILE A 168 -30.14 -23.85 21.59
C ILE A 168 -31.53 -24.47 21.72
N ASP A 169 -32.42 -23.80 22.43
CA ASP A 169 -33.85 -24.14 22.53
C ASP A 169 -34.68 -23.08 21.79
N HIS A 170 -35.92 -23.41 21.44
CA HIS A 170 -36.82 -22.51 20.71
C HIS A 170 -37.36 -21.35 21.55
#